data_AF-A0A7S2CD56-F1
#
_entry.id   AF-A0A7S2CD56-F1
#
_cell.length_a   1.000
_cell.length_b   1.000
_cell.length_c   1.000
_cell.angle_alpha   90.00
_cell.angle_beta   90.00
_cell.angle_gamma   90.00
#
_symmetry.space_group_name_H-M   'P 1'
#
loop_
_entity.id
_entity.type
_entity.pdbx_description
1 polymer ?
#
loop_
_entity_poly.entity_id
_entity_poly.type
_entity_poly.pdbx_seq_one_letter_code
_entity_poly.pdbx_strand_id
1 'polypeptide(L)'
;NSRARQGGGGDNPSMCEKEINFKLMPDPDSPGTEDLPRLPKPFLKTSGNLKVSQLKKYLFKKLDLTDLEEAEVLCKGEVLGPELSLYFVKATRWVDAEHDLYLHFRKKTYEESVPAS
;
A
#
# COMPACT_ATOMS: atom_id res chain seq x y z
N ASN A 1 -17.09 33.13 23.31
CA ASN A 1 -18.09 32.80 22.27
C ASN A 1 -17.46 33.23 20.94
N SER A 2 -17.19 32.40 19.94
CA SER A 2 -17.94 31.23 19.46
C SER A 2 -17.05 30.35 18.58
N ARG A 3 -17.35 29.04 18.60
CA ARG A 3 -16.89 27.98 17.69
C ARG A 3 -17.11 28.32 16.22
N ALA A 4 -16.20 27.90 15.35
CA ALA A 4 -16.55 27.20 14.11
C ALA A 4 -15.38 26.34 13.63
N ARG A 5 -15.59 25.02 13.71
CA ARG A 5 -14.78 24.00 13.06
C ARG A 5 -15.05 24.08 11.56
N GLN A 6 -14.02 24.20 10.72
CA GLN A 6 -14.14 23.88 9.31
C GLN A 6 -13.54 22.48 9.12
N GLY A 7 -14.42 21.48 9.03
CA GLY A 7 -14.04 20.12 8.66
C GLY A 7 -13.60 20.09 7.20
N GLY A 8 -12.32 19.79 6.97
CA GLY A 8 -11.81 19.42 5.67
C GLY A 8 -11.71 17.91 5.55
N GLY A 9 -12.15 17.36 4.42
CA GLY A 9 -11.93 15.97 4.07
C GLY A 9 -13.06 15.43 3.22
N GLY A 10 -12.92 15.55 1.90
CA GLY A 10 -13.96 15.26 0.91
C GLY A 10 -14.52 13.86 0.97
N ASP A 11 -15.83 13.78 1.16
CA ASP A 11 -16.67 12.70 0.68
C ASP A 11 -17.00 12.97 -0.79
N ASN A 12 -16.30 12.30 -1.69
CA ASN A 12 -16.87 12.01 -2.99
C ASN A 12 -16.36 10.62 -3.38
N PRO A 13 -17.23 9.62 -3.37
CA PRO A 13 -17.30 8.81 -4.58
C PRO A 13 -18.70 8.23 -4.84
N SER A 14 -19.49 8.92 -5.66
CA SER A 14 -20.39 8.19 -6.57
C SER A 14 -19.56 7.72 -7.75
N MET A 15 -18.94 6.53 -7.66
CA MET A 15 -18.50 5.70 -8.80
C MET A 15 -17.92 4.35 -8.32
N CYS A 16 -18.73 3.30 -8.49
CA CYS A 16 -18.42 1.87 -8.29
C CYS A 16 -17.61 1.54 -7.02
N GLU A 17 -18.33 1.47 -5.90
CA GLU A 17 -17.92 1.03 -4.57
C GLU A 17 -17.56 -0.47 -4.50
N LYS A 18 -16.80 -0.98 -5.47
CA LYS A 18 -16.37 -2.38 -5.43
C LYS A 18 -15.31 -2.54 -4.36
N GLU A 19 -15.70 -3.13 -3.25
CA GLU A 19 -14.77 -3.60 -2.23
C GLU A 19 -13.81 -4.61 -2.86
N ILE A 20 -12.51 -4.43 -2.61
CA ILE A 20 -11.46 -5.34 -3.00
C ILE A 20 -10.85 -5.92 -1.72
N ASN A 21 -10.83 -7.24 -1.71
CA ASN A 21 -10.08 -8.03 -0.77
C ASN A 21 -8.68 -8.24 -1.32
N PHE A 22 -7.68 -7.94 -0.48
CA PHE A 22 -6.29 -8.14 -0.82
C PHE A 22 -5.50 -8.65 0.38
N LYS A 23 -4.44 -9.40 0.10
CA LYS A 23 -3.49 -9.87 1.09
C LYS A 23 -2.21 -9.06 1.00
N LEU A 24 -1.81 -8.44 2.09
CA LEU A 24 -0.61 -7.63 2.25
C LEU A 24 0.40 -8.40 3.10
N MET A 25 1.49 -8.84 2.49
CA MET A 25 2.54 -9.63 3.13
C MET A 25 3.90 -8.95 2.95
N PRO A 26 4.84 -9.08 3.91
CA PRO A 26 6.20 -8.64 3.67
C PRO A 26 6.83 -9.43 2.53
N ASP A 27 7.63 -8.76 1.71
CA ASP A 27 8.37 -9.38 0.62
C ASP A 27 9.50 -10.29 1.16
N PRO A 28 9.50 -11.61 0.88
CA PRO A 28 10.50 -12.51 1.45
C PRO A 28 11.90 -12.28 0.87
N ASP A 29 12.02 -11.61 -0.27
CA ASP A 29 13.29 -11.41 -0.99
C ASP A 29 14.00 -10.10 -0.59
N SER A 30 13.25 -9.13 -0.04
CA SER A 30 13.81 -7.84 0.35
C SER A 30 14.55 -7.92 1.69
N PRO A 31 15.83 -7.48 1.77
CA PRO A 31 16.55 -7.36 3.02
C PRO A 31 15.85 -6.31 3.91
N GLY A 32 15.53 -6.68 5.15
CA GLY A 32 14.78 -5.84 6.09
C GLY A 32 13.34 -6.27 6.34
N THR A 33 12.83 -7.30 5.66
CA THR A 33 11.50 -7.85 5.98
C THR A 33 11.43 -8.70 7.22
N GLU A 34 12.56 -9.22 7.67
CA GLU A 34 12.69 -9.89 8.97
C GLU A 34 12.55 -8.92 10.15
N ASP A 35 12.90 -7.64 9.95
CA ASP A 35 12.77 -6.58 10.96
C ASP A 35 11.39 -5.91 10.93
N LEU A 36 10.65 -6.09 9.83
CA LEU A 36 9.31 -5.53 9.68
C LEU A 36 8.30 -6.28 10.58
N PRO A 37 7.55 -5.57 11.44
CA PRO A 37 6.57 -6.22 12.31
C PRO A 37 5.52 -6.94 11.46
N ARG A 38 5.36 -8.25 11.71
CA ARG A 38 4.30 -9.04 11.06
C ARG A 38 2.96 -8.38 11.31
N LEU A 39 2.30 -7.95 10.23
CA LEU A 39 0.95 -7.43 10.29
C LEU A 39 0.04 -8.52 10.88
N PRO A 40 -0.70 -8.25 11.97
CA PRO A 40 -1.57 -9.26 12.58
C PRO A 40 -2.74 -9.67 11.66
N LYS A 41 -3.04 -8.83 10.66
CA LYS A 41 -4.06 -9.06 9.65
C LYS A 41 -3.46 -8.83 8.26
N PRO A 42 -2.92 -9.87 7.61
CA PRO A 42 -2.43 -9.75 6.24
C PRO A 42 -3.58 -9.60 5.26
N PHE A 43 -4.80 -10.06 5.57
CA PHE A 43 -5.97 -9.87 4.71
C PHE A 43 -6.69 -8.58 5.06
N LEU A 44 -6.76 -7.64 4.12
CA LEU A 44 -7.47 -6.38 4.25
C LEU A 44 -8.56 -6.28 3.19
N LYS A 45 -9.68 -5.64 3.57
CA LYS A 45 -10.76 -5.28 2.65
C LYS A 45 -10.87 -3.78 2.61
N THR A 46 -10.82 -3.20 1.43
CA THR A 46 -10.97 -1.75 1.23
C THR A 46 -11.66 -1.46 -0.10
N SER A 47 -12.03 -0.21 -0.34
CA SER A 47 -12.60 0.20 -1.63
C SER A 47 -11.56 0.06 -2.75
N GLY A 48 -11.96 -0.43 -3.92
CA GLY A 48 -11.06 -0.54 -5.08
C GLY A 48 -10.49 0.81 -5.57
N ASN A 49 -11.14 1.92 -5.22
CA ASN A 49 -10.63 3.28 -5.45
C ASN A 49 -9.46 3.68 -4.53
N LEU A 50 -9.13 2.86 -3.52
CA LEU A 50 -8.00 3.11 -2.65
C LEU A 50 -6.70 3.10 -3.47
N LYS A 51 -5.96 4.19 -3.39
CA LYS A 51 -4.68 4.34 -4.08
C LYS A 51 -3.55 3.69 -3.30
N VAL A 52 -2.52 3.27 -4.02
CA VAL A 52 -1.28 2.73 -3.42
C VAL A 52 -0.65 3.75 -2.47
N SER A 53 -0.75 5.05 -2.76
CA SER A 53 -0.33 6.11 -1.81
C SER A 53 -1.00 6.01 -0.43
N GLN A 54 -2.27 5.62 -0.34
CA GLN A 54 -2.94 5.41 0.94
C GLN A 54 -2.47 4.13 1.63
N LEU A 55 -2.20 3.07 0.87
CA LEU A 55 -1.57 1.84 1.37
C LEU A 55 -0.18 2.11 1.95
N LYS A 56 0.63 2.91 1.25
CA LYS A 56 1.92 3.38 1.74
C LYS A 56 1.77 4.14 3.06
N LYS A 57 0.76 5.02 3.19
CA LYS A 57 0.44 5.69 4.47
C LYS A 57 0.06 4.73 5.59
N TYR A 58 -0.69 3.69 5.27
CA TYR A 58 -1.04 2.66 6.24
C TYR A 58 0.21 1.90 6.71
N LEU A 59 1.05 1.47 5.77
CA LEU A 59 2.30 0.78 6.03
C LEU A 59 3.27 1.66 6.83
N PHE A 60 3.47 2.91 6.41
CA PHE A 60 4.24 3.91 7.13
C PHE A 60 3.84 4.00 8.60
N LYS A 61 2.54 4.12 8.89
CA LYS A 61 2.03 4.20 10.26
C LYS A 61 2.12 2.87 11.03
N LYS A 62 2.14 1.74 10.32
CA LYS A 62 2.21 0.40 10.91
C LYS A 62 3.62 -0.07 11.19
N LEU A 63 4.55 0.35 10.36
CA LEU A 63 5.95 -0.03 10.37
C LEU A 63 6.85 1.06 10.95
N ASP A 64 6.26 2.19 11.38
CA ASP A 64 6.96 3.37 11.91
C ASP A 64 8.10 3.83 10.99
N LEU A 65 7.80 3.95 9.69
CA LEU A 65 8.77 4.42 8.70
C LEU A 65 8.98 5.93 8.86
N THR A 66 10.15 6.41 8.42
CA THR A 66 10.47 7.86 8.45
C THR A 66 9.85 8.57 7.27
N ASP A 67 9.79 7.88 6.11
CA ASP A 67 9.20 8.41 4.88
C ASP A 67 8.25 7.45 4.16
N LEU A 68 7.25 8.03 3.47
CA LEU A 68 6.32 7.27 2.62
C LEU A 68 7.01 6.68 1.39
N GLU A 69 8.11 7.28 0.96
CA GLU A 69 8.92 6.84 -0.17
C GLU A 69 9.72 5.58 0.17
N GLU A 70 10.04 5.36 1.45
CA GLU A 70 10.62 4.12 1.92
C GLU A 70 9.63 2.95 1.86
N ALA A 71 8.32 3.21 1.86
CA ALA A 71 7.31 2.17 1.71
C ALA A 71 7.08 1.84 0.23
N GLU A 72 7.50 0.66 -0.21
CA GLU A 72 7.15 0.13 -1.52
C GLU A 72 6.10 -0.98 -1.40
N VAL A 73 5.11 -0.92 -2.29
CA VAL A 73 4.10 -1.96 -2.45
C VAL A 73 4.33 -2.61 -3.80
N LEU A 74 4.44 -3.92 -3.82
CA LEU A 74 4.66 -4.74 -5.00
C LEU A 74 3.45 -5.65 -5.21
N CYS A 75 3.19 -6.03 -6.45
CA CYS A 75 2.16 -7.01 -6.80
C CYS A 75 2.78 -8.02 -7.75
N LYS A 76 2.85 -9.30 -7.33
CA LYS A 76 3.56 -10.37 -8.06
C LYS A 76 5.01 -9.99 -8.43
N GLY A 77 5.74 -9.33 -7.54
CA GLY A 77 7.13 -8.90 -7.77
C GLY A 77 7.30 -7.59 -8.55
N GLU A 78 6.22 -6.98 -9.05
CA GLU A 78 6.32 -5.71 -9.77
C GLU A 78 5.85 -4.53 -8.90
N VAL A 79 6.71 -3.51 -8.78
CA VAL A 79 6.50 -2.32 -7.95
C VAL A 79 5.30 -1.50 -8.43
N LEU A 80 4.43 -1.12 -7.49
CA LEU A 80 3.25 -0.32 -7.76
C LEU A 80 3.51 1.17 -7.49
N GLY A 81 3.22 2.00 -8.49
CA GLY A 81 3.26 3.44 -8.35
C GLY A 81 2.18 3.97 -7.38
N PRO A 82 2.45 5.06 -6.63
CA PRO A 82 1.51 5.64 -5.67
C PRO A 82 0.21 6.19 -6.29
N GLU A 83 0.24 6.44 -7.60
CA GLU A 83 -0.88 6.94 -8.40
C GLU A 83 -1.87 5.83 -8.79
N LEU A 84 -1.42 4.56 -8.76
CA LEU A 84 -2.24 3.42 -9.11
C LEU A 84 -3.31 3.16 -8.05
N SER A 85 -4.49 2.77 -8.50
CA SER A 85 -5.61 2.36 -7.65
C SER A 85 -5.65 0.84 -7.52
N LEU A 86 -6.07 0.31 -6.38
CA LEU A 86 -6.16 -1.15 -6.17
C LEU A 86 -7.02 -1.85 -7.22
N TYR A 87 -8.11 -1.22 -7.65
CA TYR A 87 -8.94 -1.71 -8.74
C TYR A 87 -8.16 -1.81 -10.05
N PHE A 88 -7.39 -0.79 -10.39
CA PHE A 88 -6.56 -0.80 -11.60
C PHE A 88 -5.50 -1.89 -11.53
N VAL A 89 -4.82 -2.00 -10.39
CA VAL A 89 -3.81 -3.05 -10.15
C VAL A 89 -4.43 -4.43 -10.28
N LYS A 90 -5.59 -4.66 -9.65
CA LYS A 90 -6.32 -5.92 -9.79
C LYS A 90 -6.71 -6.17 -11.26
N ALA A 91 -7.34 -5.21 -11.92
CA ALA A 91 -7.81 -5.36 -13.30
C ALA A 91 -6.69 -5.58 -14.32
N THR A 92 -5.51 -5.00 -14.11
CA THR A 92 -4.37 -5.07 -15.05
C THR A 92 -3.42 -6.23 -14.77
N ARG A 93 -3.21 -6.60 -13.50
CA ARG A 93 -2.21 -7.61 -13.09
C ARG A 93 -2.84 -8.91 -12.58
N TRP A 94 -4.12 -8.89 -12.26
CA TRP A 94 -4.83 -9.98 -11.61
C TRP A 94 -6.07 -10.36 -12.43
N VAL A 95 -5.83 -11.15 -13.48
CA VAL A 95 -6.85 -11.64 -14.41
C VAL A 95 -7.84 -12.58 -13.70
N ASP A 96 -7.39 -13.27 -12.65
CA ASP A 96 -8.20 -14.20 -11.86
C ASP A 96 -9.07 -13.46 -10.85
N ALA A 97 -10.27 -13.06 -11.28
CA ALA A 97 -11.24 -12.37 -10.41
C ALA A 97 -11.70 -13.21 -9.20
N GLU A 98 -11.51 -14.53 -9.25
CA GLU A 98 -11.88 -15.48 -8.19
C GLU A 98 -10.94 -15.45 -6.98
N HIS A 99 -9.70 -14.96 -7.14
CA HIS A 99 -8.74 -14.89 -6.04
C HIS A 99 -8.58 -13.47 -5.49
N ASP A 100 -8.34 -13.39 -4.18
CA ASP A 100 -7.98 -12.14 -3.52
C ASP A 100 -6.68 -11.57 -4.10
N LEU A 101 -6.62 -10.24 -4.25
CA LEU A 101 -5.44 -9.57 -4.79
C LEU A 101 -4.24 -9.79 -3.84
N TYR A 102 -3.10 -10.24 -4.36
CA TYR A 102 -1.93 -10.46 -3.52
C TYR A 102 -0.90 -9.33 -3.69
N LEU A 103 -0.61 -8.63 -2.60
CA LEU A 103 0.35 -7.54 -2.53
C LEU A 103 1.47 -7.88 -1.55
N HIS A 104 2.68 -7.56 -1.96
CA HIS A 104 3.86 -7.58 -1.11
C HIS A 104 4.21 -6.15 -0.71
N PHE A 105 4.82 -5.98 0.45
CA PHE A 105 5.41 -4.70 0.83
C PHE A 105 6.84 -4.90 1.30
N ARG A 106 7.67 -3.89 1.08
CA ARG A 106 9.04 -3.84 1.58
C ARG A 106 9.42 -2.43 1.98
N LYS A 107 10.41 -2.32 2.87
CA LYS A 107 11.10 -1.08 3.13
C LYS A 107 12.20 -0.93 2.08
N LYS A 108 12.19 0.16 1.33
CA LYS A 108 13.29 0.56 0.47
C LYS A 108 14.39 1.11 1.38
N THR A 109 15.28 0.22 1.81
CA THR A 109 16.48 0.63 2.53
C THR A 109 17.38 1.33 1.54
N TYR A 110 17.54 2.65 1.67
CA TYR A 110 18.51 3.41 0.87
C TYR A 110 19.91 3.19 1.47
N GLU A 111 20.35 1.94 1.53
CA GLU A 111 21.72 1.60 1.91
C GLU A 111 22.42 1.02 0.68
N GLU A 112 23.48 1.71 0.31
CA GLU A 112 24.46 1.39 -0.75
C GLU A 112 24.19 1.88 -2.17
N SER A 113 24.17 3.22 -2.33
CA SER A 113 24.90 3.85 -3.45
C SER A 113 26.18 4.50 -2.91
N VAL A 114 27.12 3.69 -2.40
CA VAL A 114 28.54 4.05 -2.54
C VAL A 114 28.96 3.58 -3.93
N PRO A 115 29.16 4.46 -4.92
CA PRO A 115 30.07 4.11 -5.99
C PRO A 115 31.43 3.92 -5.33
N ALA A 116 31.92 2.68 -5.33
CA ALA A 116 33.33 2.43 -5.06
C ALA A 116 34.18 3.33 -5.98
N SER A 117 35.23 3.90 -5.37
CA SER A 117 36.17 4.91 -5.89
C SER A 117 36.56 4.79 -7.36
#